data_AF-A0A432IXR4-F1
#
_entry.id   AF-A0A432IXR4-F1
#
_cell.length_a   1.000
_cell.length_b   1.000
_cell.length_c   1.000
_cell.angle_alpha   90.00
_cell.angle_beta   90.00
_cell.angle_gamma   90.00
#
_symmetry.space_group_name_H-M   'P 1'
#
loop_
_entity.id
_entity.type
_entity.pdbx_description
1 polymer ?
#
loop_
_entity_poly.entity_id
_entity_poly.type
_entity_poly.pdbx_seq_one_letter_code
_entity_poly.pdbx_strand_id
1 'polypeptide(L)'
;MLHSHFDKFHTLLVSPDSRQQRPAILLLLLAGGLAAGLVIGVAGPIIALGLALGAIGGAIVLRSPLWGLVGVILIATLLPFATMPFKLVFTPSFLDLALLAAFGVWALRYALARETRFQFSSLGGMVLLFLFLAVFSFALGLQYARPTSNNLRQFMEMALSIALFFVVINVVRD
;
A
#
# COMPACT_ATOMS: atom_id res chain seq x y z
N MET A 1 20.83 22.62 9.96
CA MET A 1 21.51 21.74 10.94
C MET A 1 21.15 20.25 10.83
N LEU A 2 19.97 19.86 10.30
CA LEU A 2 19.61 18.44 10.09
C LEU A 2 20.25 17.75 8.87
N HIS A 3 20.74 18.51 7.88
CA HIS A 3 21.31 17.94 6.65
C HIS A 3 22.68 17.27 6.86
N SER A 4 23.52 17.76 7.79
CA SER A 4 24.87 17.21 8.01
C SER A 4 24.90 15.83 8.68
N HIS A 5 23.84 15.47 9.41
CA HIS A 5 23.72 14.15 10.01
C HIS A 5 23.37 13.10 8.96
N PHE A 6 22.51 13.43 8.00
CA PHE A 6 22.14 12.53 6.89
C PHE A 6 23.34 12.19 6.00
N ASP A 7 24.17 13.18 5.65
CA ASP A 7 25.37 12.97 4.83
C ASP A 7 26.42 12.09 5.52
N LYS A 8 26.56 12.19 6.85
CA LYS A 8 27.45 11.31 7.63
C LYS A 8 26.92 9.87 7.70
N PHE A 9 25.61 9.68 7.85
CA PHE A 9 25.01 8.33 7.82
C PHE A 9 25.13 7.69 6.43
N HIS A 10 24.95 8.47 5.36
CA HIS A 10 25.06 7.98 3.99
C HIS A 10 26.51 7.61 3.64
N THR A 11 27.48 8.42 4.06
CA THR A 11 28.91 8.12 3.86
C THR A 11 29.38 6.92 4.70
N LEU A 12 28.88 6.72 5.93
CA LEU A 12 29.17 5.53 6.74
C LEU A 12 28.59 4.23 6.16
N LEU A 13 27.45 4.30 5.47
CA LEU A 13 26.82 3.14 4.83
C LEU A 13 27.49 2.75 3.50
N VAL A 14 28.12 3.71 2.80
CA VAL A 14 28.69 3.51 1.44
C VAL A 14 30.24 3.50 1.43
N SER A 15 30.91 3.80 2.55
CA SER A 15 32.40 3.82 2.62
C SER A 15 33.01 2.41 2.44
N PRO A 16 34.06 2.22 1.62
CA PRO A 16 34.65 0.91 1.28
C PRO A 16 35.30 0.14 2.45
N ASP A 17 35.36 0.72 3.65
CA ASP A 17 36.15 0.20 4.76
C ASP A 17 35.30 -0.71 5.68
N SER A 18 35.57 -2.02 5.58
CA SER A 18 34.84 -3.10 6.26
C SER A 18 34.74 -2.95 7.79
N ARG A 19 35.63 -2.14 8.40
CA ARG A 19 35.70 -1.95 9.85
C ARG A 19 34.70 -0.92 10.38
N GLN A 20 34.29 0.05 9.56
CA GLN A 20 33.31 1.08 9.94
C GLN A 20 31.89 0.78 9.46
N GLN A 21 31.73 -0.03 8.40
CA GLN A 21 30.42 -0.54 7.97
C GLN A 21 29.81 -1.56 8.94
N ARG A 22 30.63 -2.43 9.53
CA ARG A 22 30.20 -3.47 10.49
C ARG A 22 29.37 -2.95 11.67
N PRO A 23 29.80 -1.92 12.42
CA PRO A 23 29.01 -1.41 13.53
C PRO A 23 27.70 -0.76 13.08
N ALA A 24 27.70 -0.06 11.92
CA ALA A 24 26.48 0.54 11.38
C ALA A 24 25.45 -0.53 10.97
N ILE A 25 25.90 -1.60 10.29
CA ILE A 25 25.07 -2.74 9.92
C ILE A 25 24.59 -3.49 11.17
N LEU A 26 25.46 -3.74 12.15
CA LEU A 26 25.10 -4.40 13.41
C LEU A 26 24.05 -3.60 14.20
N LEU A 27 24.19 -2.27 14.24
CA LEU A 27 23.23 -1.40 14.93
C LEU A 27 21.87 -1.39 14.21
N LEU A 28 21.87 -1.38 12.88
CA LEU A 28 20.66 -1.54 12.06
C LEU A 28 19.98 -2.90 12.27
N LEU A 29 20.76 -3.99 12.31
CA LEU A 29 20.26 -5.34 12.56
C LEU A 29 19.71 -5.48 13.99
N LEU A 30 20.39 -4.91 14.99
CA LEU A 30 19.93 -4.91 16.38
C LEU A 30 18.65 -4.09 16.55
N ALA A 31 18.59 -2.89 15.98
CA ALA A 31 17.39 -2.05 16.03
C ALA A 31 16.22 -2.71 15.28
N GLY A 32 16.48 -3.28 14.10
CA GLY A 32 15.49 -4.03 13.33
C GLY A 32 15.02 -5.29 14.08
N GLY A 33 15.93 -6.03 14.69
CA GLY A 33 15.63 -7.21 15.51
C GLY A 33 14.84 -6.89 16.76
N LEU A 34 15.16 -5.80 17.46
CA LEU A 34 14.40 -5.29 18.61
C LEU A 34 13.00 -4.85 18.21
N ALA A 35 12.86 -4.11 17.12
CA ALA A 35 11.56 -3.68 16.59
C ALA A 35 10.72 -4.90 16.17
N ALA A 36 11.31 -5.85 15.46
CA ALA A 36 10.64 -7.10 15.09
C ALA A 36 10.22 -7.90 16.33
N GLY A 37 11.12 -8.07 17.30
CA GLY A 37 10.85 -8.75 18.56
C GLY A 37 9.73 -8.09 19.36
N LEU A 38 9.69 -6.76 19.43
CA LEU A 38 8.63 -6.00 20.08
C LEU A 38 7.27 -6.20 19.39
N VAL A 39 7.24 -6.15 18.06
CA VAL A 39 6.01 -6.39 17.28
C VAL A 39 5.52 -7.83 17.49
N ILE A 40 6.41 -8.82 17.47
CA ILE A 40 6.06 -10.22 17.75
C ILE A 40 5.53 -10.38 19.18
N GLY A 41 6.17 -9.74 20.16
CA GLY A 41 5.78 -9.83 21.57
C GLY A 41 4.43 -9.21 21.88
N VAL A 42 4.04 -8.15 21.17
CA VAL A 42 2.77 -7.42 21.41
C VAL A 42 1.64 -7.90 20.51
N ALA A 43 1.89 -8.04 19.21
CA ALA A 43 0.87 -8.35 18.21
C ALA A 43 0.80 -9.85 17.86
N GLY A 44 1.76 -10.64 18.32
CA GLY A 44 1.86 -12.07 18.03
C GLY A 44 2.54 -12.38 16.69
N PRO A 45 2.95 -13.65 16.49
CA PRO A 45 3.81 -14.04 15.37
C PRO A 45 3.18 -13.84 13.98
N ILE A 46 1.87 -14.08 13.86
CA ILE A 46 1.16 -14.02 12.57
C ILE A 46 1.06 -12.57 12.07
N ILE A 47 0.72 -11.63 12.97
CA ILE A 47 0.62 -10.21 12.61
C ILE A 47 2.02 -9.65 12.28
N ALA A 48 3.04 -10.03 13.05
CA ALA A 48 4.41 -9.63 12.78
C ALA A 48 4.89 -10.11 11.40
N LEU A 49 4.59 -11.36 11.04
CA LEU A 49 4.91 -11.91 9.72
C LEU A 49 4.17 -11.16 8.60
N GLY A 50 2.87 -10.89 8.80
CA GLY A 50 2.07 -10.10 7.86
C GLY A 50 2.63 -8.69 7.66
N LEU A 51 3.03 -8.00 8.72
CA LEU A 51 3.67 -6.68 8.66
C LEU A 51 5.01 -6.74 7.93
N ALA A 52 5.84 -7.75 8.19
CA ALA A 52 7.12 -7.91 7.53
C ALA A 52 6.95 -8.13 6.01
N LEU A 53 6.04 -9.04 5.62
CA LEU A 53 5.71 -9.28 4.22
C LEU A 53 5.11 -8.04 3.55
N GLY A 54 4.21 -7.33 4.23
CA GLY A 54 3.64 -6.07 3.77
C GLY A 54 4.70 -4.98 3.57
N ALA A 55 5.67 -4.86 4.47
CA ALA A 55 6.77 -3.91 4.36
C ALA A 55 7.72 -4.26 3.19
N ILE A 56 8.06 -5.54 3.02
CA ILE A 56 8.87 -6.02 1.89
C ILE A 56 8.13 -5.77 0.57
N GLY A 57 6.86 -6.15 0.50
CA GLY A 57 6.00 -5.91 -0.65
C GLY A 57 5.92 -4.42 -0.98
N GLY A 58 5.61 -3.58 0.01
CA GLY A 58 5.57 -2.13 -0.14
C GLY A 58 6.89 -1.54 -0.65
N ALA A 59 8.03 -2.01 -0.15
CA ALA A 59 9.35 -1.59 -0.63
C ALA A 59 9.59 -1.99 -2.11
N ILE A 60 9.15 -3.18 -2.52
CA ILE A 60 9.23 -3.64 -3.91
C ILE A 60 8.36 -2.77 -4.82
N VAL A 61 7.11 -2.50 -4.43
CA VAL A 61 6.19 -1.65 -5.19
C VAL A 61 6.69 -0.20 -5.26
N LEU A 62 7.30 0.30 -4.18
CA LEU A 62 7.94 1.63 -4.18
C LEU A 62 9.07 1.72 -5.20
N ARG A 63 9.78 0.62 -5.46
CA ARG A 63 10.84 0.56 -6.47
C ARG A 63 10.27 0.52 -7.88
N SER A 64 9.23 -0.28 -8.11
CA SER A 64 8.51 -0.31 -9.39
C SER A 64 7.01 -0.57 -9.17
N PRO A 65 6.12 0.32 -9.67
CA PRO A 65 4.71 0.22 -9.37
C PRO A 65 4.02 -0.93 -10.13
N LEU A 66 4.68 -1.48 -11.15
CA LEU A 66 4.23 -2.68 -11.86
C LEU A 66 4.12 -3.89 -10.92
N TRP A 67 5.02 -4.01 -9.94
CA TRP A 67 4.92 -5.07 -8.92
C TRP A 67 3.67 -4.93 -8.05
N GLY A 68 3.14 -3.71 -7.89
CA GLY A 68 1.88 -3.48 -7.18
C GLY A 68 0.71 -4.09 -7.94
N LEU A 69 0.66 -3.86 -9.26
CA LEU A 69 -0.37 -4.46 -10.13
C LEU A 69 -0.24 -5.98 -10.16
N VAL A 70 0.97 -6.52 -10.27
CA VAL A 70 1.21 -7.98 -10.21
C VAL A 70 0.72 -8.55 -8.89
N GLY A 71 0.97 -7.87 -7.77
CA GLY A 71 0.48 -8.28 -6.45
C GLY A 71 -1.05 -8.33 -6.38
N VAL A 72 -1.74 -7.31 -6.91
CA VAL A 72 -3.21 -7.28 -6.98
C VAL A 72 -3.73 -8.45 -7.85
N ILE A 73 -3.11 -8.69 -9.02
CA ILE A 73 -3.50 -9.79 -9.91
C ILE A 73 -3.29 -11.15 -9.24
N LEU A 74 -2.14 -11.37 -8.60
CA LEU A 74 -1.84 -12.63 -7.91
C LEU A 74 -2.83 -12.89 -6.78
N ILE A 75 -3.19 -11.87 -6.01
CA ILE A 75 -4.17 -12.02 -4.92
C ILE A 75 -5.56 -12.27 -5.48
N ALA A 76 -5.98 -11.53 -6.51
CA ALA A 76 -7.26 -11.75 -7.17
C ALA A 76 -7.40 -13.16 -7.79
N THR A 77 -6.30 -13.73 -8.29
CA THR A 77 -6.32 -15.03 -8.99
C THR A 77 -6.09 -16.23 -8.06
N LEU A 78 -5.19 -16.11 -7.08
CA LEU A 78 -4.86 -17.20 -6.17
C LEU A 78 -5.74 -17.18 -4.91
N LEU A 79 -6.02 -15.99 -4.38
CA LEU A 79 -6.68 -15.79 -3.08
C LEU A 79 -7.91 -14.83 -3.17
N PRO A 80 -8.87 -15.05 -4.10
CA PRO A 80 -10.00 -14.14 -4.30
C PRO A 80 -10.92 -14.00 -3.07
N PHE A 81 -11.06 -15.07 -2.27
CA PHE A 81 -11.98 -15.13 -1.14
C PHE A 81 -11.28 -15.05 0.22
N ALA A 82 -9.95 -14.84 0.22
CA ALA A 82 -9.21 -14.76 1.46
C ALA A 82 -9.60 -13.46 2.19
N THR A 83 -9.88 -13.56 3.49
CA THR A 83 -10.18 -12.40 4.35
C THR A 83 -9.34 -12.45 5.62
N MET A 84 -9.16 -11.30 6.28
CA MET A 84 -8.41 -11.26 7.52
C MET A 84 -9.13 -12.02 8.65
N PRO A 85 -8.39 -12.79 9.48
CA PRO A 85 -8.98 -13.59 10.55
C PRO A 85 -9.41 -12.77 11.79
N PHE A 86 -9.33 -11.44 11.73
CA PHE A 86 -9.67 -10.53 12.83
C PHE A 86 -10.51 -9.35 12.35
N LYS A 87 -11.29 -8.78 13.29
CA LYS A 87 -12.20 -7.66 13.05
C LYS A 87 -11.59 -6.37 13.58
N LEU A 88 -11.26 -5.42 12.70
CA LEU A 88 -10.84 -4.06 13.09
C LEU A 88 -12.05 -3.12 13.22
N VAL A 89 -12.77 -2.93 12.10
CA VAL A 89 -14.06 -2.23 11.97
C VAL A 89 -15.01 -3.08 11.11
N PHE A 90 -14.43 -3.70 10.10
CA PHE A 90 -14.98 -4.76 9.27
C PHE A 90 -13.83 -5.75 8.96
N THR A 91 -14.10 -6.94 8.42
CA THR A 91 -13.13 -8.01 8.05
C THR A 91 -12.57 -7.87 6.62
N PRO A 92 -11.61 -6.97 6.31
CA PRO A 92 -11.20 -6.71 4.92
C PRO A 92 -10.72 -7.98 4.21
N SER A 93 -10.93 -8.02 2.90
CA SER A 93 -10.36 -9.07 2.05
C SER A 93 -8.86 -8.84 1.85
N PHE A 94 -8.11 -9.88 1.49
CA PHE A 94 -6.72 -9.69 1.07
C PHE A 94 -6.65 -8.83 -0.19
N LEU A 95 -7.66 -8.88 -1.06
CA LEU A 95 -7.76 -8.03 -2.24
C LEU A 95 -7.92 -6.55 -1.84
N ASP A 96 -8.77 -6.24 -0.86
CA ASP A 96 -8.94 -4.88 -0.33
C ASP A 96 -7.59 -4.33 0.14
N LEU A 97 -6.85 -5.14 0.90
CA LEU A 97 -5.53 -4.76 1.41
C LEU A 97 -4.51 -4.56 0.28
N ALA A 98 -4.53 -5.42 -0.74
CA ALA A 98 -3.65 -5.32 -1.89
C ALA A 98 -3.93 -4.04 -2.70
N LEU A 99 -5.20 -3.75 -2.94
CA LEU A 99 -5.65 -2.53 -3.60
C LEU A 99 -5.24 -1.30 -2.78
N LEU A 100 -5.55 -1.29 -1.48
CA LEU A 100 -5.22 -0.17 -0.60
C LEU A 100 -3.71 0.06 -0.52
N ALA A 101 -2.92 -1.02 -0.48
CA ALA A 101 -1.47 -0.94 -0.50
C ALA A 101 -0.94 -0.41 -1.84
N ALA A 102 -1.46 -0.90 -2.98
CA ALA A 102 -1.09 -0.42 -4.30
C ALA A 102 -1.42 1.07 -4.46
N PHE A 103 -2.62 1.49 -4.05
CA PHE A 103 -3.01 2.90 -4.00
C PHE A 103 -2.14 3.73 -3.06
N GLY A 104 -1.87 3.22 -1.85
CA GLY A 104 -1.05 3.91 -0.87
C GLY A 104 0.38 4.12 -1.36
N VAL A 105 0.98 3.11 -1.99
CA VAL A 105 2.32 3.23 -2.57
C VAL A 105 2.32 4.19 -3.76
N TRP A 106 1.32 4.11 -4.63
CA TRP A 106 1.18 5.04 -5.75
C TRP A 106 1.03 6.48 -5.26
N ALA A 107 0.16 6.73 -4.28
CA ALA A 107 -0.01 8.04 -3.64
C ALA A 107 1.29 8.53 -2.96
N LEU A 108 2.03 7.64 -2.30
CA LEU A 108 3.33 7.96 -1.71
C LEU A 108 4.36 8.34 -2.78
N ARG A 109 4.39 7.66 -3.94
CA ARG A 109 5.29 8.02 -5.06
C ARG A 109 4.99 9.41 -5.60
N TYR A 110 3.71 9.79 -5.70
CA TYR A 110 3.29 11.15 -6.01
C TYR A 110 3.71 12.16 -4.95
N ALA A 111 3.46 11.86 -3.67
CA ALA A 111 3.83 12.74 -2.56
C ALA A 111 5.35 12.95 -2.45
N LEU A 112 6.15 11.92 -2.78
CA LEU A 112 7.61 11.99 -2.83
C LEU A 112 8.14 12.60 -4.15
N ALA A 113 7.25 13.15 -5.00
CA ALA A 113 7.58 13.72 -6.30
C ALA A 113 8.42 12.80 -7.21
N ARG A 114 8.32 11.48 -7.01
CA ARG A 114 8.99 10.48 -7.85
C ARG A 114 8.28 10.29 -9.19
N GLU A 115 7.04 10.73 -9.29
CA GLU A 115 6.25 10.76 -10.51
C GLU A 115 5.65 12.16 -10.69
N THR A 116 5.92 12.78 -11.85
CA THR A 116 5.56 14.18 -12.14
C THR A 116 4.49 14.31 -13.23
N ARG A 117 4.02 13.20 -13.80
CA ARG A 117 3.09 13.21 -14.94
C ARG A 117 1.83 12.40 -14.63
N PHE A 118 0.86 13.04 -14.01
CA PHE A 118 -0.51 12.51 -13.97
C PHE A 118 -1.12 12.65 -15.36
N GLN A 119 -1.24 11.54 -16.08
CA GLN A 119 -1.78 11.56 -17.44
C GLN A 119 -3.27 11.23 -17.43
N PHE A 120 -4.08 12.22 -17.75
CA PHE A 120 -5.52 12.04 -17.87
C PHE A 120 -5.88 11.54 -19.27
N SER A 121 -6.37 10.31 -19.38
CA SER A 121 -6.94 9.81 -20.63
C SER A 121 -8.37 10.34 -20.81
N SER A 122 -8.84 10.52 -22.05
CA SER A 122 -10.25 10.83 -22.35
C SER A 122 -11.21 9.81 -21.73
N LEU A 123 -10.81 8.53 -21.67
CA LEU A 123 -11.56 7.47 -20.99
C LEU A 123 -11.58 7.64 -19.46
N GLY A 124 -10.53 8.23 -18.89
CA GLY A 124 -10.46 8.53 -17.45
C GLY A 124 -11.52 9.51 -16.98
N GLY A 125 -11.93 10.45 -17.84
CA GLY A 125 -13.07 11.33 -17.56
C GLY A 125 -14.38 10.56 -17.42
N MET A 126 -14.63 9.60 -18.33
CA MET A 126 -15.83 8.76 -18.28
C MET A 126 -15.85 7.85 -17.04
N VAL A 127 -14.71 7.23 -16.71
CA VAL A 127 -14.58 6.40 -15.51
C VAL A 127 -14.76 7.23 -14.24
N LEU A 128 -14.23 8.46 -14.20
CA LEU A 128 -14.42 9.36 -13.07
C LEU A 128 -15.89 9.77 -12.92
N LEU A 129 -16.58 10.06 -14.03
CA LEU A 129 -18.00 10.38 -14.02
C LEU A 129 -18.82 9.18 -13.52
N PHE A 130 -18.49 7.97 -13.96
CA PHE A 130 -19.13 6.75 -13.47
C PHE A 130 -18.91 6.54 -11.97
N LEU A 131 -17.69 6.73 -11.49
CA LEU A 131 -17.36 6.64 -10.06
C LEU A 131 -18.13 7.70 -9.25
N PHE A 132 -18.19 8.95 -9.75
CA PHE A 132 -18.97 10.01 -9.14
C PHE A 132 -20.45 9.66 -9.07
N LEU A 133 -21.02 9.15 -10.16
CA LEU A 133 -22.42 8.73 -10.20
C LEU A 133 -22.69 7.57 -9.24
N ALA A 134 -21.80 6.59 -9.14
CA ALA A 134 -21.91 5.49 -8.19
C ALA A 134 -21.91 5.98 -6.74
N VAL A 135 -21.00 6.90 -6.38
CA VAL A 135 -20.95 7.52 -5.05
C VAL A 135 -22.21 8.34 -4.77
N PHE A 136 -22.67 9.11 -5.74
CA PHE A 136 -23.87 9.91 -5.63
C PHE A 136 -25.13 9.04 -5.45
N SER A 137 -25.27 7.98 -6.26
CA SER A 137 -26.36 7.01 -6.14
C SER A 137 -26.34 6.29 -4.78
N PHE A 138 -25.16 5.90 -4.29
CA PHE A 138 -25.04 5.29 -2.97
C PHE A 138 -25.47 6.27 -1.87
N ALA A 139 -24.98 7.51 -1.92
CA ALA A 139 -25.32 8.55 -0.94
C ALA A 139 -26.83 8.86 -0.91
N LEU A 140 -27.48 8.96 -2.07
CA LEU A 140 -28.94 9.13 -2.14
C LEU A 140 -29.69 7.88 -1.64
N GLY A 141 -29.17 6.69 -1.90
CA GLY A 141 -29.73 5.42 -1.41
C GLY A 141 -29.77 5.31 0.12
N LEU A 142 -28.86 5.99 0.83
CA LEU A 142 -28.82 6.01 2.30
C LEU A 142 -30.09 6.62 2.93
N GLN A 143 -30.86 7.40 2.17
CA GLN A 143 -32.14 7.95 2.65
C GLN A 143 -33.21 6.87 2.80
N TYR A 144 -33.11 5.78 2.04
CA TYR A 144 -34.12 4.72 2.00
C TYR A 144 -33.74 3.48 2.83
N ALA A 145 -32.45 3.29 3.12
CA ALA A 145 -31.97 2.17 3.91
C ALA A 145 -30.76 2.55 4.76
N ARG A 146 -30.74 2.12 6.04
CA ARG A 146 -29.57 2.29 6.90
C ARG A 146 -28.43 1.40 6.39
N PRO A 147 -27.23 1.96 6.17
CA PRO A 147 -26.10 1.17 5.70
C PRO A 147 -25.63 0.21 6.79
N THR A 148 -25.54 -1.08 6.45
CA THR A 148 -24.82 -2.04 7.30
C THR A 148 -23.32 -1.96 7.00
N SER A 149 -22.50 -2.43 7.94
CA SER A 149 -21.05 -2.54 7.72
C SER A 149 -20.69 -3.37 6.48
N ASN A 150 -21.54 -4.33 6.10
CA ASN A 150 -21.34 -5.14 4.91
C ASN A 150 -21.60 -4.35 3.62
N ASN A 151 -22.70 -3.60 3.57
CA ASN A 151 -23.02 -2.75 2.41
C ASN A 151 -21.93 -1.70 2.17
N LEU A 152 -21.47 -1.05 3.24
CA LEU A 152 -20.43 -0.02 3.14
C LEU A 152 -19.13 -0.60 2.60
N ARG A 153 -18.69 -1.73 3.15
CA ARG A 153 -17.48 -2.41 2.68
C ARG A 153 -17.58 -2.79 1.21
N GLN A 154 -18.67 -3.44 0.81
CA GLN A 154 -18.82 -3.91 -0.58
C GLN A 154 -18.88 -2.75 -1.57
N PHE A 155 -19.50 -1.64 -1.18
CA PHE A 155 -19.45 -0.41 -1.95
C PHE A 155 -18.02 0.16 -2.07
N MET A 156 -17.28 0.20 -0.96
CA MET A 156 -15.89 0.66 -0.95
C MET A 156 -14.99 -0.22 -1.81
N GLU A 157 -15.15 -1.54 -1.75
CA GLU A 157 -14.42 -2.51 -2.59
C GLU A 157 -14.71 -2.30 -4.09
N MET A 158 -15.99 -2.08 -4.44
CA MET A 158 -16.39 -1.74 -5.80
C MET A 158 -15.75 -0.40 -6.24
N ALA A 159 -15.84 0.64 -5.41
CA ALA A 159 -15.30 1.96 -5.70
C ALA A 159 -13.77 1.92 -5.88
N LEU A 160 -13.07 1.17 -5.02
CA LEU A 160 -11.62 1.00 -5.08
C LEU A 160 -11.20 0.21 -6.34
N SER A 161 -11.98 -0.80 -6.71
CA SER A 161 -11.78 -1.58 -7.94
C SER A 161 -11.99 -0.73 -9.19
N ILE A 162 -13.01 0.14 -9.21
CA ILE A 162 -13.21 1.10 -10.32
C ILE A 162 -12.03 2.08 -10.38
N ALA A 163 -11.61 2.61 -9.23
CA ALA A 163 -10.50 3.54 -9.16
C ALA A 163 -9.18 2.92 -9.63
N LEU A 164 -9.00 1.59 -9.50
CA LEU A 164 -7.78 0.88 -9.91
C LEU A 164 -7.43 1.15 -11.37
N PHE A 165 -8.43 1.44 -12.21
CA PHE A 165 -8.24 1.91 -13.58
C PHE A 165 -7.21 3.05 -13.70
N PHE A 166 -7.26 4.04 -12.81
CA PHE A 166 -6.32 5.16 -12.82
C PHE A 166 -4.90 4.72 -12.49
N VAL A 167 -4.74 3.81 -11.54
CA VAL A 167 -3.43 3.22 -11.19
C VAL A 167 -2.89 2.46 -12.40
N VAL A 168 -3.71 1.61 -13.03
CA VAL A 168 -3.30 0.80 -14.20
C VAL A 168 -2.85 1.69 -15.36
N ILE A 169 -3.61 2.73 -15.70
CA ILE A 169 -3.25 3.63 -16.82
C ILE A 169 -1.92 4.35 -16.56
N ASN A 170 -1.70 4.84 -15.34
CA ASN A 170 -0.47 5.55 -15.02
C ASN A 170 0.72 4.58 -14.97
N VAL A 171 0.55 3.36 -14.49
CA VAL A 171 1.65 2.40 -14.33
C VAL A 171 2.03 1.66 -15.62
N VAL A 172 1.07 1.36 -16.50
CA VAL A 172 1.34 0.59 -17.75
C VAL A 172 1.87 1.47 -18.89
N ARG A 173 1.60 2.77 -18.85
CA ARG A 173 2.00 3.71 -19.91
C ARG A 173 3.33 4.43 -19.65
N ASP A 174 3.92 4.23 -18.47
CA ASP A 174 5.29 4.65 -18.14
C ASP A 174 6.32 3.64 -18.66
#